data_AF-X6C9J1-F1
#
_entry.id   AF-X6C9J1-F1
#
_cell.length_a   1.000
_cell.length_b   1.000
_cell.length_c   1.000
_cell.angle_alpha   90.00
_cell.angle_beta   90.00
_cell.angle_gamma   90.00
#
_symmetry.space_group_name_H-M   'P 1'
#
loop_
_entity.id
_entity.type
_entity.pdbx_description
1 polymer ?
#
loop_
_entity_poly.entity_id
_entity_poly.type
_entity_poly.pdbx_seq_one_letter_code
_entity_poly.pdbx_strand_id
1 'polypeptide(L)'
;MLAWSAVSPASAEEWQRPTAHGGEISRSVTKDGGVYTGSTTRTGPNGGTYTSSSKCVGAVVDRCARSYSGTGPNGQSFSGKRVSARGPFRGRSAGSFTGPNGNTVHGFRRWRH
;
A
#
# COMPACT_ATOMS: atom_id res chain seq x y z
N MET A 1 14.41 -19.43 -25.92
CA MET A 1 15.18 -19.38 -24.66
C MET A 1 14.20 -19.30 -23.50
N LEU A 2 14.14 -20.35 -22.68
CA LEU A 2 13.26 -20.43 -21.50
C LEU A 2 13.78 -19.46 -20.44
N ALA A 3 13.02 -18.40 -20.14
CA ALA A 3 13.32 -17.51 -19.03
C ALA A 3 12.75 -18.12 -17.74
N TRP A 4 13.66 -18.52 -16.86
CA TRP A 4 13.43 -19.05 -15.52
C TRP A 4 12.46 -18.16 -14.74
N SER A 5 11.33 -18.71 -14.30
CA SER A 5 10.50 -18.09 -13.26
C SER A 5 11.20 -18.31 -11.92
N ALA A 6 11.96 -17.32 -11.46
CA ALA A 6 12.36 -17.25 -10.06
C ALA A 6 11.13 -16.85 -9.24
N VAL A 7 10.47 -17.83 -8.62
CA VAL A 7 9.61 -17.58 -7.47
C VAL A 7 10.54 -17.21 -6.32
N SER A 8 10.81 -15.92 -6.14
CA SER A 8 11.45 -15.44 -4.90
C SER A 8 10.45 -15.56 -3.76
N PRO A 9 10.83 -16.15 -2.60
CA PRO A 9 9.97 -16.24 -1.44
C PRO A 9 9.65 -14.83 -0.94
N ALA A 10 8.39 -14.58 -0.59
CA ALA A 10 7.85 -13.32 -0.06
C ALA A 10 8.40 -12.97 1.34
N SER A 11 9.72 -12.75 1.43
CA SER A 11 10.48 -12.41 2.63
C SER A 11 11.12 -11.05 2.41
N ALA A 12 10.75 -10.08 3.23
CA ALA A 12 11.38 -8.75 3.37
C ALA A 12 12.20 -8.25 2.15
N GLU A 13 11.52 -7.99 1.03
CA GLU A 13 12.18 -7.67 -0.23
C GLU A 13 12.12 -6.16 -0.49
N GLU A 14 13.29 -5.53 -0.53
CA GLU A 14 13.48 -4.20 -1.13
C GLU A 14 13.85 -4.40 -2.61
N TRP A 15 13.07 -3.82 -3.51
CA TRP A 15 13.42 -3.79 -4.92
C TRP A 15 12.95 -2.51 -5.58
N GLN A 16 13.59 -2.19 -6.69
CA GLN A 16 13.28 -1.05 -7.54
C GLN A 16 13.27 -1.51 -8.99
N ARG A 17 12.26 -1.11 -9.76
CA ARG A 17 12.18 -1.46 -11.18
C ARG A 17 11.48 -0.38 -12.01
N PRO A 18 11.86 -0.21 -13.28
CA PRO A 18 11.14 0.66 -14.21
C PRO A 18 9.77 0.09 -14.58
N THR A 19 8.85 0.94 -15.04
CA THR A 19 7.56 0.49 -15.60
C THR A 19 7.57 0.48 -17.12
N ALA A 20 6.69 -0.36 -17.72
CA ALA A 20 6.59 -0.53 -19.17
C ALA A 20 6.30 0.78 -19.95
N HIS A 21 5.72 1.79 -19.29
CA HIS A 21 5.35 3.07 -19.90
C HIS A 21 6.17 4.24 -19.32
N GLY A 22 7.35 3.97 -18.77
CA GLY A 22 8.22 4.97 -18.15
C GLY A 22 7.90 5.23 -16.68
N GLY A 23 8.86 5.80 -15.95
CA GLY A 23 8.80 5.92 -14.50
C GLY A 23 9.24 4.64 -13.77
N GLU A 24 9.00 4.59 -12.45
CA GLU A 24 9.63 3.64 -11.56
C GLU A 24 8.71 3.20 -10.41
N ILE A 25 8.94 2.00 -9.91
CA ILE A 25 8.35 1.49 -8.67
C ILE A 25 9.47 1.04 -7.76
N SER A 26 9.50 1.57 -6.54
CA SER A 26 10.30 1.05 -5.43
C SER A 26 9.39 0.47 -4.37
N ARG A 27 9.78 -0.66 -3.79
CA ARG A 27 9.02 -1.35 -2.76
C ARG A 27 9.98 -1.90 -1.72
N SER A 28 9.69 -1.63 -0.45
CA SER A 28 10.26 -2.31 0.71
C SER A 28 9.19 -3.09 1.43
N VAL A 29 9.53 -4.27 1.90
CA VAL A 29 8.75 -4.99 2.90
C VAL A 29 9.73 -5.45 3.98
N THR A 30 9.29 -5.44 5.23
CA THR A 30 10.04 -6.02 6.34
C THR A 30 9.08 -6.85 7.17
N LYS A 31 9.59 -7.95 7.72
CA LYS A 31 8.86 -8.79 8.66
C LYS A 31 9.67 -8.90 9.94
N ASP A 32 9.05 -8.54 11.05
CA ASP A 32 9.59 -8.69 12.39
C ASP A 32 8.59 -9.48 13.24
N GLY A 33 8.86 -10.78 13.42
CA GLY A 33 7.91 -11.72 14.03
C GLY A 33 6.56 -11.74 13.33
N GLY A 34 5.49 -11.40 14.07
CA GLY A 34 4.12 -11.27 13.55
C GLY A 34 3.81 -9.93 12.89
N VAL A 35 4.76 -8.99 12.85
CA VAL A 35 4.57 -7.65 12.30
C VAL A 35 5.14 -7.58 10.89
N TYR A 36 4.33 -7.13 9.93
CA TYR A 36 4.72 -6.85 8.56
C TYR A 36 4.64 -5.35 8.33
N THR A 37 5.74 -4.73 7.93
CA THR A 37 5.76 -3.35 7.44
C THR A 37 6.10 -3.35 5.96
N GLY A 38 5.60 -2.37 5.23
CA GLY A 38 6.01 -2.20 3.85
C GLY A 38 5.70 -0.82 3.33
N SER A 39 6.56 -0.34 2.45
CA SER A 39 6.38 0.90 1.71
C SER A 39 6.45 0.61 0.22
N THR A 40 5.74 1.38 -0.57
CA THR A 40 5.81 1.32 -2.03
C THR A 40 5.67 2.73 -2.56
N THR A 41 6.66 3.17 -3.32
CA THR A 41 6.64 4.44 -4.05
C THR A 41 6.56 4.15 -5.54
N ARG A 42 5.70 4.86 -6.24
CA ARG A 42 5.55 4.82 -7.69
C ARG A 42 5.74 6.22 -8.22
N THR A 43 6.64 6.38 -9.17
CA THR A 43 6.84 7.63 -9.90
C THR A 43 6.45 7.40 -11.35
N GLY A 44 5.52 8.20 -11.86
CA GLY A 44 5.09 8.15 -13.24
C GLY A 44 6.08 8.86 -14.18
N PRO A 45 5.98 8.61 -15.50
CA PRO A 45 6.85 9.23 -16.49
C PRO A 45 6.74 10.76 -16.51
N ASN A 46 5.58 11.31 -16.11
CA ASN A 46 5.31 12.75 -16.09
C ASN A 46 5.49 13.37 -14.68
N GLY A 47 6.30 12.76 -13.81
CA GLY A 47 6.66 13.32 -12.49
C GLY A 47 5.63 13.14 -11.37
N GLY A 48 4.46 12.57 -11.65
CA GLY A 48 3.48 12.24 -10.60
C GLY A 48 3.99 11.13 -9.67
N THR A 49 3.84 11.29 -8.36
CA THR A 49 4.31 10.34 -7.35
C THR A 49 3.16 9.78 -6.53
N TYR A 50 3.29 8.53 -6.10
CA TYR A 50 2.39 7.89 -5.16
C TYR A 50 3.19 7.04 -4.19
N THR A 51 3.06 7.30 -2.91
CA THR A 51 3.66 6.51 -1.84
C THR A 51 2.56 5.89 -1.01
N SER A 52 2.70 4.61 -0.71
CA SER A 52 1.85 3.91 0.25
C SER A 52 2.70 3.17 1.26
N SER A 53 2.34 3.29 2.52
CA SER A 53 2.97 2.57 3.61
C SER A 53 1.93 1.75 4.35
N SER A 54 2.34 0.60 4.86
CA SER A 54 1.47 -0.32 5.56
C SER A 54 2.19 -0.96 6.73
N LYS A 55 1.44 -1.22 7.80
CA LYS A 55 1.86 -2.01 8.95
C LYS A 55 0.73 -2.96 9.30
N CYS A 56 0.99 -4.25 9.29
CA CYS A 56 0.06 -5.30 9.65
C CYS A 56 0.63 -6.12 10.81
N VAL A 57 -0.22 -6.50 11.75
CA VAL A 57 0.10 -7.45 12.82
C VAL A 57 -0.75 -8.69 12.59
N GLY A 58 -0.08 -9.80 12.30
CA GLY A 58 -0.69 -11.12 12.14
C GLY A 58 -0.97 -11.75 13.49
N ALA A 59 -2.21 -12.19 13.69
CA ALA A 59 -2.71 -12.89 14.87
C ALA A 59 -4.02 -13.62 14.53
N VAL A 60 -4.77 -14.11 15.53
CA VAL A 60 -6.15 -14.61 15.32
C VAL A 60 -7.04 -13.56 14.62
N VAL A 61 -6.73 -12.27 14.82
CA VAL A 61 -7.31 -11.16 14.07
C VAL A 61 -6.16 -10.34 13.47
N ASP A 62 -6.04 -10.36 12.15
CA ASP A 62 -5.08 -9.54 11.43
C ASP A 62 -5.48 -8.07 11.52
N ARG A 63 -4.58 -7.23 12.01
CA ARG A 63 -4.81 -5.78 12.10
C ARG A 63 -3.83 -5.06 11.21
N CYS A 64 -4.34 -4.28 10.27
CA CYS A 64 -3.51 -3.48 9.37
C CYS A 64 -3.84 -1.99 9.48
N ALA A 65 -2.81 -1.16 9.45
CA ALA A 65 -2.90 0.26 9.16
C ALA A 65 -2.19 0.52 7.84
N ARG A 66 -2.78 1.34 6.99
CA ARG A 66 -2.24 1.78 5.71
C ARG A 66 -2.36 3.28 5.61
N SER A 67 -1.32 3.93 5.14
CA SER A 67 -1.33 5.33 4.74
C SER A 67 -0.91 5.42 3.29
N TYR A 68 -1.44 6.41 2.59
CA TYR A 68 -1.02 6.70 1.24
C TYR A 68 -1.04 8.20 1.01
N SER A 69 -0.18 8.65 0.13
CA SER A 69 -0.10 10.03 -0.33
C SER A 69 0.41 10.03 -1.75
N GLY A 70 0.11 11.07 -2.50
CA GLY A 70 0.65 11.23 -3.82
C GLY A 70 0.47 12.64 -4.32
N THR A 71 1.28 12.98 -5.33
CA THR A 71 1.20 14.24 -6.04
C THR A 71 1.01 13.92 -7.51
N GLY A 72 -0.04 14.46 -8.12
CA GLY A 72 -0.27 14.37 -9.55
C GLY A 72 0.77 15.17 -10.33
N PRO A 73 0.88 14.93 -11.65
CA PRO A 73 1.82 15.66 -12.53
C PRO A 73 1.59 17.18 -12.53
N ASN A 74 0.38 17.63 -12.19
CA ASN A 74 0.02 19.05 -12.10
C ASN A 74 0.24 19.65 -10.68
N GLY A 75 1.01 18.99 -9.81
CA GLY A 75 1.31 19.47 -8.45
C GLY A 75 0.19 19.26 -7.42
N GLN A 76 -0.92 18.64 -7.83
CA GLN A 76 -2.07 18.37 -6.96
C GLN A 76 -1.81 17.19 -6.01
N SER A 77 -1.90 17.42 -4.71
CA SER A 77 -1.60 16.40 -3.70
C SER A 77 -2.85 15.74 -3.13
N PHE A 78 -2.79 14.45 -2.84
CA PHE A 78 -3.81 13.73 -2.08
C PHE A 78 -3.18 12.89 -0.98
N SER A 79 -3.97 12.53 0.01
CA SER A 79 -3.53 11.62 1.07
C SER A 79 -4.68 10.82 1.65
N GLY A 80 -4.38 9.81 2.44
CA GLY A 80 -5.39 9.11 3.19
C GLY A 80 -4.81 8.01 4.05
N LYS A 81 -5.67 7.48 4.91
CA LYS A 81 -5.32 6.46 5.89
C LYS A 81 -6.45 5.46 5.99
N ARG A 82 -6.13 4.19 6.23
CA ARG A 82 -7.11 3.13 6.42
C ARG A 82 -6.61 2.15 7.46
N VAL A 83 -7.48 1.77 8.37
CA VAL A 83 -7.28 0.69 9.32
C VAL A 83 -8.25 -0.45 9.03
N SER A 84 -7.81 -1.68 9.23
CA SER A 84 -8.65 -2.86 9.08
C SER A 84 -8.34 -3.91 10.13
N ALA A 85 -9.37 -4.65 10.55
CA ALA A 85 -9.25 -5.84 11.37
C ALA A 85 -9.99 -6.99 10.67
N ARG A 86 -9.30 -8.09 10.39
CA ARG A 86 -9.85 -9.28 9.74
C ARG A 86 -9.68 -10.48 10.66
N GLY A 87 -10.79 -11.00 11.17
CA GLY A 87 -10.83 -12.25 11.92
C GLY A 87 -11.33 -13.41 11.04
N PRO A 88 -11.43 -14.62 11.60
CA PRO A 88 -11.79 -15.83 10.86
C PRO A 88 -13.17 -15.75 10.18
N PHE A 89 -14.14 -15.05 10.77
CA PHE A 89 -15.52 -15.03 10.27
C PHE A 89 -15.98 -13.64 9.78
N ARG A 90 -15.32 -12.58 10.24
CA ARG A 90 -15.78 -11.20 10.02
C ARG A 90 -14.59 -10.27 9.86
N GLY A 91 -14.81 -9.20 9.10
CA GLY A 91 -13.85 -8.10 9.01
C GLY A 91 -14.51 -6.74 9.11
N ARG A 92 -13.69 -5.75 9.48
CA ARG A 92 -14.07 -4.34 9.51
C ARG A 92 -12.91 -3.47 9.01
N SER A 93 -13.24 -2.35 8.39
CA SER A 93 -12.25 -1.33 8.04
C SER A 93 -12.86 0.06 8.16
N ALA A 94 -12.00 1.02 8.48
CA ALA A 94 -12.32 2.44 8.55
C ALA A 94 -11.19 3.22 7.90
N GLY A 95 -11.48 4.35 7.27
CA GLY A 95 -10.43 5.19 6.71
C GLY A 95 -10.92 6.55 6.26
N SER A 96 -9.97 7.36 5.84
CA SER A 96 -10.17 8.67 5.26
C SER A 96 -9.36 8.85 3.98
N PHE A 97 -9.84 9.71 3.11
CA PHE A 97 -9.15 10.14 1.91
C PHE A 97 -9.35 11.65 1.76
N THR A 98 -8.26 12.40 1.66
CA THR A 98 -8.23 13.84 1.42
C THR A 98 -7.74 14.06 -0.01
N GLY A 99 -8.60 14.63 -0.84
CA GLY A 99 -8.29 14.90 -2.23
C GLY A 99 -7.54 16.23 -2.45
N PRO A 100 -7.18 16.54 -3.71
CA PRO A 100 -6.46 17.76 -4.10
C PRO A 100 -7.10 19.08 -3.66
N ASN A 101 -8.42 19.09 -3.50
CA ASN A 101 -9.17 20.28 -3.12
C ASN A 101 -9.32 20.40 -1.59
N GLY A 102 -8.59 19.61 -0.80
CA GLY A 102 -8.67 19.60 0.67
C GLY A 102 -9.90 18.87 1.24
N ASN A 103 -10.88 18.52 0.40
CA ASN A 103 -12.06 17.76 0.83
C ASN A 103 -11.67 16.37 1.31
N THR A 104 -12.10 16.04 2.53
CA THR A 104 -11.85 14.75 3.16
C THR A 104 -13.13 13.92 3.21
N VAL A 105 -13.07 12.71 2.70
CA VAL A 105 -14.16 11.72 2.80
C VAL A 105 -13.76 10.61 3.78
N HIS A 106 -14.73 10.16 4.57
CA HIS A 106 -14.56 9.07 5.51
C HIS A 106 -15.39 7.87 5.07
N GLY A 107 -14.84 6.67 5.28
CA GLY A 107 -15.50 5.42 4.89
C GLY A 107 -15.36 4.36 5.97
N PHE A 108 -16.43 3.59 6.15
CA PHE A 108 -16.46 2.44 7.04
C PHE A 108 -17.07 1.25 6.32
N ARG A 109 -16.49 0.06 6.50
CA ARG A 109 -16.99 -1.19 5.91
C ARG A 109 -16.95 -2.33 6.92
N ARG A 110 -17.98 -3.17 6.91
CA ARG A 110 -17.99 -4.50 7.57
C ARG A 110 -18.25 -5.56 6.51
N TRP A 111 -17.72 -6.75 6.71
CA TRP A 111 -17.99 -7.91 5.84
C TRP A 111 -17.92 -9.22 6.63
N ARG A 112 -18.44 -10.28 6.03
CA ARG A 112 -18.37 -11.67 6.51
C ARG A 112 -17.61 -12.51 5.47
N HIS A 113 -16.96 -13.57 5.93
CA HIS A 113 -16.27 -14.53 5.08
C HIS A 113 -17.18 -15.70 4.74
#